data_AF-A0A4Q5SST7-F1
#
_entry.id   AF-A0A4Q5SST7-F1
#
_cell.length_a   1.000
_cell.length_b   1.000
_cell.length_c   1.000
_cell.angle_alpha   90.00
_cell.angle_beta   90.00
_cell.angle_gamma   90.00
#
_symmetry.space_group_name_H-M   'P 1'
#
loop_
_entity.id
_entity.type
_entity.pdbx_description
1 polymer ?
#
loop_
_entity_poly.entity_id
_entity_poly.type
_entity_poly.pdbx_seq_one_letter_code
_entity_poly.pdbx_strand_id
1 'polypeptide(L)'
;MDDLCHAALRADDRSYFSLLKKEVHARALAAGFSERRTGEVDIVVAELLSNLAKHAEGGQLLVKSIHDGDRPGIELIALDQGPGMTDVGRMMADGMSTKNTLGHGLGSMKRLSDLLQVYSQKDWGTLTLARLFNEKPPTHPMPPVEIRALVLPKPGETECGDSFFCRQDEDFIRLFLGDGLGHGPEAALAVQAAGAAFLECPSNDPVAIIRHVHAEVRKTRGLVGTAALFDRRTKLWQLCGVGNIATRLLSGGVSKNYMSYNGIIGHNLPRTLNAHAVPGEKGQHLVLCSDGIRSRWDLLRHPTLLRYDGSLLAAALYKDFGRMTDDMSVLCCKLNS
;
A
#
# COMPACT_ATOMS: atom_id res chain seq x y z
N MET A 1 -7.59 9.91 12.94
CA MET A 1 -6.51 8.91 12.83
C MET A 1 -6.77 8.25 11.51
N ASP A 2 -5.93 8.49 10.52
CA ASP A 2 -6.13 7.92 9.18
C ASP A 2 -6.24 6.40 9.31
N ASP A 3 -7.28 5.81 8.74
CA ASP A 3 -7.40 4.35 8.65
C ASP A 3 -6.34 3.86 7.66
N LEU A 4 -5.13 3.59 8.16
CA LEU A 4 -3.99 3.15 7.36
C LEU A 4 -4.16 1.70 6.89
N CYS A 5 -5.08 0.95 7.50
CA CYS A 5 -5.34 -0.44 7.19
C CYS A 5 -6.35 -0.57 6.04
N HIS A 6 -6.12 -1.55 5.17
CA HIS A 6 -7.13 -1.96 4.21
C HIS A 6 -8.05 -2.97 4.88
N ALA A 7 -9.32 -2.96 4.48
CA ALA A 7 -10.19 -4.11 4.64
C ALA A 7 -10.06 -4.99 3.39
N ALA A 8 -9.77 -6.28 3.57
CA ALA A 8 -9.78 -7.26 2.49
C ALA A 8 -11.14 -7.96 2.41
N LEU A 9 -11.93 -7.62 1.39
CA LEU A 9 -13.25 -8.20 1.15
C LEU A 9 -13.14 -9.33 0.11
N ARG A 10 -13.46 -10.57 0.51
CA ARG A 10 -13.47 -11.71 -0.40
C ARG A 10 -14.71 -11.69 -1.29
N ALA A 11 -14.50 -11.75 -2.60
CA ALA A 11 -15.54 -11.65 -3.62
C ALA A 11 -15.73 -12.97 -4.39
N ASP A 12 -15.55 -14.11 -3.71
CA ASP A 12 -15.57 -15.44 -4.31
C ASP A 12 -17.02 -15.95 -4.57
N ASP A 13 -18.00 -15.45 -3.82
CA ASP A 13 -19.41 -15.82 -3.98
C ASP A 13 -20.30 -14.57 -4.15
N ARG A 14 -21.07 -14.58 -5.25
CA ARG A 14 -21.99 -13.50 -5.65
C ARG A 14 -23.09 -13.25 -4.61
N SER A 15 -23.44 -14.24 -3.80
CA SER A 15 -24.44 -14.10 -2.73
C SER A 15 -24.06 -13.00 -1.72
N TYR A 16 -22.75 -12.79 -1.49
CA TYR A 16 -22.23 -11.78 -0.57
C TYR A 16 -22.06 -10.39 -1.17
N PHE A 17 -22.28 -10.19 -2.47
CA PHE A 17 -21.99 -8.90 -3.12
C PHE A 17 -22.83 -7.75 -2.56
N SER A 18 -24.04 -8.04 -2.09
CA SER A 18 -24.89 -7.05 -1.41
C SER A 18 -24.29 -6.62 -0.06
N LEU A 19 -23.68 -7.54 0.68
CA LEU A 19 -23.01 -7.27 1.95
C LEU A 19 -21.71 -6.48 1.72
N LEU A 20 -20.90 -6.87 0.74
CA LEU A 20 -19.67 -6.15 0.41
C LEU A 20 -19.95 -4.70 0.01
N LYS A 21 -20.99 -4.48 -0.81
CA LYS A 21 -21.42 -3.12 -1.17
C LYS A 21 -21.84 -2.31 0.05
N LYS A 22 -22.63 -2.89 0.96
CA LYS A 22 -23.03 -2.21 2.20
C LYS A 22 -21.84 -1.83 3.08
N GLU A 23 -20.82 -2.69 3.17
CA GLU A 23 -19.59 -2.41 3.92
C GLU A 23 -18.83 -1.21 3.32
N VAL A 24 -18.63 -1.20 1.99
CA VAL A 24 -17.94 -0.07 1.32
C VAL A 24 -18.76 1.22 1.41
N HIS A 25 -20.08 1.13 1.24
CA HIS A 25 -21.00 2.25 1.42
C HIS A 25 -20.90 2.85 2.83
N ALA A 26 -20.91 2.02 3.87
CA ALA A 26 -20.77 2.46 5.25
C ALA A 26 -19.42 3.16 5.50
N ARG A 27 -18.33 2.66 4.90
CA ARG A 27 -17.01 3.30 4.97
C ARG A 27 -16.98 4.67 4.29
N ALA A 28 -17.59 4.79 3.11
CA ALA A 28 -17.68 6.07 2.41
C ALA A 28 -18.48 7.10 3.23
N LEU A 29 -19.61 6.71 3.83
CA LEU A 29 -20.37 7.57 4.74
C LEU A 29 -19.56 7.98 5.97
N ALA A 30 -18.86 7.02 6.60
CA ALA A 30 -18.02 7.29 7.77
C ALA A 30 -16.84 8.22 7.43
N ALA A 31 -16.34 8.17 6.19
CA ALA A 31 -15.33 9.10 5.68
C ALA A 31 -15.89 10.51 5.37
N GLY A 32 -17.21 10.72 5.46
CA GLY A 32 -17.84 12.03 5.23
C GLY A 32 -18.25 12.30 3.79
N PHE A 33 -18.48 11.26 2.98
CA PHE A 33 -18.97 11.43 1.62
C PHE A 33 -20.41 11.95 1.61
N SER A 34 -20.72 12.79 0.61
CA SER A 34 -22.10 13.16 0.28
C SER A 34 -22.90 11.95 -0.21
N GLU A 35 -24.23 12.00 -0.08
CA GLU A 35 -25.12 10.95 -0.57
C GLU A 35 -24.90 10.67 -2.07
N ARG A 36 -24.77 11.75 -2.86
CA ARG A 36 -24.46 11.65 -4.29
C ARG A 36 -23.16 10.89 -4.53
N ARG A 37 -22.06 11.29 -3.89
CA ARG A 37 -20.74 10.67 -4.13
C ARG A 37 -20.70 9.23 -3.61
N THR A 38 -21.39 8.94 -2.52
CA THR A 38 -21.56 7.58 -2.00
C THR A 38 -22.27 6.68 -3.03
N GLY A 39 -23.33 7.17 -3.69
CA GLY A 39 -23.96 6.45 -4.79
C GLY A 39 -23.05 6.21 -5.99
N GLU A 40 -22.13 7.14 -6.29
CA GLU A 40 -21.11 6.96 -7.33
C GLU A 40 -20.07 5.89 -6.93
N VAL A 41 -19.68 5.83 -5.64
CA VAL A 41 -18.83 4.73 -5.09
C VAL A 41 -19.54 3.39 -5.26
N ASP A 42 -20.83 3.29 -4.94
CA ASP A 42 -21.61 2.04 -5.06
C ASP A 42 -21.62 1.50 -6.50
N ILE A 43 -21.71 2.38 -7.49
CA ILE A 43 -21.63 2.01 -8.91
C ILE A 43 -20.24 1.43 -9.22
N VAL A 44 -19.16 2.10 -8.80
CA VAL A 44 -17.79 1.60 -9.04
C VAL A 44 -17.57 0.24 -8.37
N VAL A 45 -18.02 0.06 -7.13
CA VAL A 45 -17.93 -1.22 -6.42
C VAL A 45 -18.72 -2.31 -7.14
N ALA A 46 -19.93 -2.01 -7.62
CA ALA A 46 -20.74 -2.97 -8.36
C ALA A 46 -20.05 -3.45 -9.64
N GLU A 47 -19.38 -2.55 -10.37
CA GLU A 47 -18.62 -2.89 -11.57
C GLU A 47 -17.36 -3.70 -11.24
N LEU A 48 -16.61 -3.33 -10.20
CA LEU A 48 -15.45 -4.11 -9.74
C LEU A 48 -15.84 -5.54 -9.36
N LEU A 49 -16.87 -5.71 -8.52
CA LEU A 49 -17.37 -7.02 -8.11
C LEU A 49 -17.90 -7.83 -9.29
N SER A 50 -18.64 -7.18 -10.22
CA SER A 50 -19.11 -7.82 -11.45
C SER A 50 -17.93 -8.34 -12.29
N ASN A 51 -16.85 -7.55 -12.41
CA ASN A 51 -15.68 -7.95 -13.17
C ASN A 51 -14.97 -9.16 -12.56
N LEU A 52 -14.75 -9.15 -11.24
CA LEU A 52 -14.21 -10.31 -10.51
C LEU A 52 -15.03 -11.58 -10.78
N ALA A 53 -16.36 -11.46 -10.70
CA ALA A 53 -17.26 -12.60 -10.86
C ALA A 53 -17.42 -13.12 -12.29
N LYS A 54 -17.28 -12.24 -13.29
CA LYS A 54 -17.47 -12.59 -14.72
C LYS A 54 -16.18 -13.04 -15.38
N HIS A 55 -15.03 -12.56 -14.89
CA HIS A 55 -13.76 -12.72 -15.59
C HIS A 55 -12.70 -13.50 -14.83
N ALA A 56 -12.85 -13.71 -13.52
CA ALA A 56 -11.78 -14.29 -12.71
C ALA A 56 -12.23 -15.30 -11.66
N GLU A 57 -13.47 -15.80 -11.76
CA GLU A 57 -14.06 -16.81 -10.85
C GLU A 57 -14.01 -16.42 -9.36
N GLY A 58 -13.83 -15.12 -9.05
CA GLY A 58 -13.64 -14.63 -7.68
C GLY A 58 -12.50 -13.63 -7.58
N GLY A 59 -12.03 -13.41 -6.35
CA GLY A 59 -10.95 -12.46 -6.07
C GLY A 59 -11.19 -11.66 -4.80
N GLN A 60 -10.47 -10.55 -4.65
CA GLN A 60 -10.58 -9.68 -3.48
C GLN A 60 -10.78 -8.23 -3.89
N LEU A 61 -11.52 -7.50 -3.06
CA LEU A 61 -11.62 -6.05 -3.08
C LEU A 61 -10.98 -5.51 -1.81
N LEU A 62 -9.85 -4.82 -1.94
CA LEU A 62 -9.22 -4.09 -0.85
C LEU A 62 -9.80 -2.68 -0.78
N VAL A 63 -10.14 -2.22 0.41
CA VAL A 63 -10.82 -0.94 0.63
C VAL A 63 -10.12 -0.19 1.75
N LYS A 64 -9.80 1.09 1.53
CA LYS A 64 -9.15 1.94 2.53
C LYS A 64 -9.65 3.38 2.38
N SER A 65 -9.89 4.06 3.51
CA SER A 65 -10.13 5.50 3.52
C SER A 65 -8.82 6.25 3.29
N ILE A 66 -8.84 7.24 2.41
CA ILE A 66 -7.67 8.06 2.06
C ILE A 66 -8.03 9.54 2.17
N HIS A 67 -7.02 10.41 2.17
CA HIS A 67 -7.22 11.85 2.21
C HIS A 67 -6.31 12.55 1.19
N ASP A 68 -6.78 13.68 0.66
CA ASP A 68 -5.97 14.63 -0.11
C ASP A 68 -6.12 16.04 0.46
N GLY A 69 -5.28 16.36 1.44
CA GLY A 69 -5.54 17.47 2.37
C GLY A 69 -6.79 17.15 3.21
N ASP A 70 -7.70 18.10 3.33
CA ASP A 70 -8.96 17.91 4.07
C ASP A 70 -10.04 17.17 3.27
N ARG A 71 -9.76 16.76 2.03
CA ARG A 71 -10.72 16.04 1.19
C ARG A 71 -10.69 14.54 1.53
N PRO A 72 -11.78 13.99 2.07
CA PRO A 72 -11.86 12.55 2.28
C PRO A 72 -12.01 11.83 0.95
N GLY A 73 -11.45 10.63 0.89
CA GLY A 73 -11.47 9.75 -0.25
C GLY A 73 -11.54 8.28 0.13
N ILE A 74 -11.76 7.44 -0.87
CA ILE A 74 -11.75 5.98 -0.74
C ILE A 74 -10.90 5.38 -1.85
N GLU A 75 -10.02 4.46 -1.47
CA GLU A 75 -9.20 3.64 -2.35
C GLU A 75 -9.82 2.25 -2.45
N LEU A 76 -10.02 1.80 -3.69
CA LEU A 76 -10.57 0.50 -4.04
C LEU A 76 -9.53 -0.22 -4.91
N ILE A 77 -9.07 -1.39 -4.47
CA ILE A 77 -8.15 -2.23 -5.24
C ILE A 77 -8.80 -3.59 -5.44
N ALA A 78 -9.31 -3.86 -6.64
CA ALA A 78 -9.76 -5.19 -7.01
C ALA A 78 -8.57 -5.99 -7.54
N LEU A 79 -8.41 -7.22 -7.07
CA LEU A 79 -7.35 -8.13 -7.49
C LEU A 79 -7.88 -9.54 -7.71
N ASP A 80 -7.43 -10.17 -8.79
CA ASP A 80 -7.85 -11.51 -9.17
C ASP A 80 -6.71 -12.36 -9.73
N GLN A 81 -6.98 -13.67 -9.86
CA GLN A 81 -6.07 -14.65 -10.47
C GLN A 81 -6.69 -15.25 -11.75
N GLY A 82 -7.53 -14.48 -12.43
CA GLY A 82 -8.16 -14.89 -13.67
C GLY A 82 -7.16 -14.98 -14.84
N PRO A 83 -7.66 -15.21 -16.07
CA PRO A 83 -6.82 -15.33 -17.26
C PRO A 83 -6.09 -14.03 -17.63
N GLY A 84 -6.49 -12.89 -17.07
CA GLY A 84 -5.93 -11.58 -17.39
C GLY A 84 -6.21 -11.11 -18.82
N MET A 85 -5.60 -9.99 -19.20
CA MET A 85 -5.78 -9.32 -20.49
C MET A 85 -4.42 -9.02 -21.15
N THR A 86 -4.38 -9.06 -22.48
CA THR A 86 -3.15 -8.79 -23.25
C THR A 86 -3.02 -7.32 -23.68
N ASP A 87 -4.14 -6.61 -23.89
CA ASP A 87 -4.15 -5.21 -24.31
C ASP A 87 -5.22 -4.42 -23.54
N VAL A 88 -4.83 -3.92 -22.36
CA VAL A 88 -5.69 -3.08 -21.51
C VAL A 88 -6.02 -1.76 -22.20
N GLY A 89 -5.09 -1.20 -22.97
CA GLY A 89 -5.25 0.09 -23.64
C GLY A 89 -6.39 0.05 -24.65
N ARG A 90 -6.44 -1.01 -25.46
CA ARG A 90 -7.54 -1.26 -26.39
C ARG A 90 -8.87 -1.51 -25.68
N MET A 91 -8.89 -2.28 -24.59
CA MET A 91 -10.12 -2.51 -23.81
C MET A 91 -10.66 -1.20 -23.18
N MET A 92 -9.77 -0.30 -22.77
CA MET A 92 -10.12 1.03 -22.24
C MET A 92 -10.55 2.03 -23.32
N ALA A 93 -9.97 1.93 -24.53
CA ALA A 93 -10.23 2.84 -25.65
C ALA A 93 -11.49 2.46 -26.41
N ASP A 94 -11.69 1.16 -26.66
CA ASP A 94 -12.80 0.71 -27.47
C ASP A 94 -14.14 1.05 -26.78
N GLY A 95 -14.26 0.95 -25.45
CA GLY A 95 -15.56 1.10 -24.76
C GLY A 95 -16.69 0.22 -25.35
N MET A 96 -16.31 -0.68 -26.25
CA MET A 96 -17.09 -1.39 -27.23
C MET A 96 -16.34 -2.71 -27.41
N SER A 97 -16.98 -3.82 -27.11
CA SER A 97 -17.47 -4.66 -28.20
C SER A 97 -18.01 -5.98 -27.66
N THR A 98 -19.01 -6.48 -28.39
CA THR A 98 -19.31 -7.91 -28.56
C THR A 98 -19.57 -8.75 -27.31
N LYS A 99 -20.87 -9.01 -27.11
CA LYS A 99 -21.55 -9.80 -26.07
C LYS A 99 -21.82 -9.00 -24.79
N ASN A 100 -23.07 -8.57 -24.65
CA ASN A 100 -23.75 -8.01 -23.48
C ASN A 100 -22.87 -7.66 -22.25
N THR A 101 -22.83 -6.36 -21.91
CA THR A 101 -22.42 -5.72 -20.63
C THR A 101 -20.96 -5.27 -20.40
N LEU A 102 -19.97 -5.64 -21.22
CA LEU A 102 -18.55 -5.36 -20.92
C LEU A 102 -18.05 -3.91 -21.16
N GLY A 103 -18.60 -3.18 -22.14
CA GLY A 103 -18.11 -1.84 -22.49
C GLY A 103 -18.56 -0.69 -21.57
N HIS A 104 -19.68 -0.88 -20.87
CA HIS A 104 -20.24 0.16 -20.00
C HIS A 104 -19.58 0.23 -18.63
N GLY A 105 -19.15 -0.89 -18.06
CA GLY A 105 -18.64 -0.95 -16.69
C GLY A 105 -17.33 -0.19 -16.51
N LEU A 106 -16.33 -0.50 -17.33
CA LEU A 106 -15.02 0.14 -17.28
C LEU A 106 -15.08 1.63 -17.66
N GLY A 107 -15.92 1.99 -18.64
CA GLY A 107 -16.20 3.38 -18.99
C GLY A 107 -16.88 4.15 -17.86
N SER A 108 -17.80 3.52 -17.12
CA SER A 108 -18.44 4.13 -15.95
C SER A 108 -17.47 4.33 -14.80
N MET A 109 -16.65 3.32 -14.49
CA MET A 109 -15.58 3.47 -13.49
C MET A 109 -14.62 4.61 -13.85
N LYS A 110 -14.25 4.75 -15.13
CA LYS A 110 -13.35 5.83 -15.59
C LYS A 110 -13.97 7.22 -15.44
N ARG A 111 -15.29 7.35 -15.66
CA ARG A 111 -16.00 8.63 -15.52
C ARG A 111 -16.23 9.01 -14.06
N LEU A 112 -16.50 8.02 -13.21
CA LEU A 112 -16.85 8.25 -11.81
C LEU A 112 -15.61 8.36 -10.90
N SER A 113 -14.51 7.69 -11.25
CA SER A 113 -13.30 7.72 -10.43
C SER A 113 -12.42 8.93 -10.73
N ASP A 114 -11.77 9.48 -9.71
CA ASP A 114 -10.78 10.55 -9.85
C ASP A 114 -9.43 9.99 -10.35
N LEU A 115 -9.13 8.74 -9.99
CA LEU A 115 -8.05 7.95 -10.55
C LEU A 115 -8.55 6.55 -10.86
N LEU A 116 -8.26 6.05 -12.05
CA LEU A 116 -8.48 4.66 -12.43
C LEU A 116 -7.24 4.13 -13.15
N GLN A 117 -6.69 3.03 -12.64
CA GLN A 117 -5.59 2.31 -13.28
C GLN A 117 -5.89 0.81 -13.30
N VAL A 118 -5.64 0.18 -14.44
CA VAL A 118 -5.82 -1.26 -14.63
C VAL A 118 -4.50 -1.83 -15.11
N TYR A 119 -3.96 -2.76 -14.34
CA TYR A 119 -2.81 -3.57 -14.72
C TYR A 119 -3.26 -5.01 -14.88
N SER A 120 -2.97 -5.61 -16.02
CA SER A 120 -3.36 -6.99 -16.30
C SER A 120 -2.28 -7.68 -17.10
N GLN A 121 -2.10 -8.96 -16.84
CA GLN A 121 -1.18 -9.80 -17.57
C GLN A 121 -1.81 -11.16 -17.80
N LYS A 122 -1.63 -11.67 -19.02
CA LYS A 122 -2.11 -12.99 -19.40
C LYS A 122 -1.59 -14.05 -18.43
N ASP A 123 -2.49 -14.93 -18.00
CA ASP A 123 -2.23 -16.07 -17.10
C ASP A 123 -1.74 -15.66 -15.69
N TRP A 124 -1.93 -14.39 -15.31
CA TRP A 124 -1.57 -13.85 -13.99
C TRP A 124 -2.75 -13.19 -13.27
N GLY A 125 -3.69 -12.60 -14.02
CA GLY A 125 -4.88 -11.94 -13.50
C GLY A 125 -4.90 -10.43 -13.76
N THR A 126 -5.79 -9.74 -13.07
CA THR A 126 -5.96 -8.28 -13.18
C THR A 126 -5.91 -7.61 -11.80
N LEU A 127 -5.28 -6.44 -11.76
CA LEU A 127 -5.37 -5.47 -10.67
C LEU A 127 -6.06 -4.21 -11.19
N THR A 128 -7.09 -3.75 -10.49
CA THR A 128 -7.78 -2.49 -10.78
C THR A 128 -7.74 -1.60 -9.56
N LEU A 129 -7.09 -0.44 -9.67
CA LEU A 129 -7.07 0.61 -8.67
C LEU A 129 -8.05 1.71 -9.07
N ALA A 130 -8.99 2.03 -8.20
CA ALA A 130 -9.86 3.20 -8.30
C ALA A 130 -9.72 4.06 -7.04
N ARG A 131 -9.62 5.37 -7.20
CA ARG A 131 -9.77 6.34 -6.10
C ARG A 131 -10.89 7.31 -6.39
N LEU A 132 -11.72 7.55 -5.38
CA LEU A 132 -12.80 8.52 -5.41
C LEU A 132 -12.63 9.43 -4.20
N PHE A 133 -12.73 10.73 -4.38
CA PHE A 133 -12.76 11.72 -3.32
C PHE A 133 -14.14 12.36 -3.24
N ASN A 134 -14.57 12.80 -2.05
CA ASN A 134 -15.86 13.47 -1.88
C ASN A 134 -15.96 14.71 -2.80
N GLU A 135 -14.85 15.43 -2.90
CA GLU A 135 -14.65 16.50 -3.87
C GLU A 135 -13.44 16.18 -4.73
N LYS A 136 -13.54 16.44 -6.04
CA LYS A 136 -12.46 16.14 -6.98
C LYS A 136 -11.19 16.89 -6.56
N PRO A 137 -10.07 16.18 -6.35
CA PRO A 137 -8.81 16.84 -6.05
C PRO A 137 -8.34 17.65 -7.27
N PRO A 138 -7.70 18.81 -7.06
CA PRO A 138 -7.11 19.60 -8.12
C PRO A 138 -6.04 18.76 -8.81
N THR A 139 -5.86 19.03 -10.09
CA THR A 139 -4.80 18.41 -10.87
C THR A 139 -3.47 18.96 -10.40
N HIS A 140 -2.81 18.22 -9.51
CA HIS A 140 -1.44 18.52 -9.13
C HIS A 140 -0.47 17.97 -10.18
N PRO A 141 0.65 18.67 -10.46
CA PRO A 141 1.78 18.02 -11.11
C PRO A 141 2.19 16.78 -10.31
N MET A 142 2.75 15.77 -10.96
CA MET A 142 3.23 14.57 -10.26
C MET A 142 4.11 14.99 -9.08
N PRO A 143 3.81 14.52 -7.86
CA PRO A 143 4.58 14.94 -6.71
C PRO A 143 6.04 14.48 -6.88
N PRO A 144 7.03 15.25 -6.42
CA PRO A 144 8.44 14.88 -6.45
C PRO A 144 8.70 13.47 -5.90
N VAL A 145 7.90 13.06 -4.92
CA VAL A 145 7.91 11.72 -4.33
C VAL A 145 6.49 11.20 -4.16
N GLU A 146 6.29 9.94 -4.52
CA GLU A 146 5.05 9.21 -4.32
C GLU A 146 5.25 8.18 -3.21
N ILE A 147 4.41 8.21 -2.17
CA ILE A 147 4.41 7.23 -1.08
C ILE A 147 3.07 6.52 -1.08
N ARG A 148 3.09 5.19 -1.15
CA ARG A 148 1.92 4.30 -1.15
C ARG A 148 2.17 3.14 -0.23
N ALA A 149 1.14 2.70 0.48
CA ALA A 149 1.25 1.54 1.35
C ALA A 149 -0.01 0.68 1.26
N LEU A 150 0.21 -0.62 1.41
CA LEU A 150 -0.81 -1.63 1.64
C LEU A 150 -0.50 -2.25 2.99
N VAL A 151 -1.48 -2.23 3.89
CA VAL A 151 -1.40 -2.78 5.25
C VAL A 151 -2.69 -3.56 5.47
N LEU A 152 -2.57 -4.81 5.87
CA LEU A 152 -3.68 -5.73 6.07
C LEU A 152 -3.46 -6.52 7.36
N PRO A 153 -4.47 -6.60 8.24
CA PRO A 153 -4.38 -7.49 9.38
C PRO A 153 -4.35 -8.94 8.90
N LYS A 154 -3.78 -9.81 9.72
CA LYS A 154 -3.87 -11.25 9.59
C LYS A 154 -5.34 -11.65 9.44
N PRO A 155 -5.67 -12.59 8.51
CA PRO A 155 -7.04 -13.06 8.38
C PRO A 155 -7.63 -13.54 9.71
N GLY A 156 -8.76 -12.95 10.10
CA GLY A 156 -9.45 -13.22 11.37
C GLY A 156 -9.18 -12.19 12.48
N GLU A 157 -8.19 -11.31 12.31
CA GLU A 157 -7.92 -10.20 13.22
C GLU A 157 -8.61 -8.91 12.75
N THR A 158 -8.94 -8.03 13.70
CA THR A 158 -9.52 -6.71 13.43
C THR A 158 -8.51 -5.58 13.51
N GLU A 159 -7.36 -5.82 14.15
CA GLU A 159 -6.27 -4.87 14.30
C GLU A 159 -4.99 -5.46 13.70
N CYS A 160 -4.27 -4.63 12.96
CA CYS A 160 -3.03 -5.02 12.27
C CYS A 160 -1.83 -4.71 13.16
N GLY A 161 -0.98 -5.70 13.41
CA GLY A 161 0.32 -5.56 14.07
C GLY A 161 1.36 -4.82 13.22
N ASP A 162 1.10 -4.61 11.93
CA ASP A 162 1.94 -3.81 11.04
C ASP A 162 1.40 -2.38 10.85
N SER A 163 2.30 -1.41 10.65
CA SER A 163 1.94 -0.08 10.15
C SER A 163 3.15 0.65 9.58
N PHE A 164 2.87 1.68 8.77
CA PHE A 164 3.88 2.60 8.27
C PHE A 164 3.61 4.02 8.77
N PHE A 165 4.67 4.82 8.83
CA PHE A 165 4.61 6.23 9.22
C PHE A 165 5.52 7.03 8.31
N CYS A 166 5.10 8.24 7.96
CA CYS A 166 5.89 9.13 7.12
C CYS A 166 5.87 10.56 7.65
N ARG A 167 6.99 11.25 7.48
CA ARG A 167 7.11 12.69 7.74
C ARG A 167 7.92 13.31 6.61
N GLN A 168 7.38 14.36 6.01
CA GLN A 168 8.00 15.08 4.91
C GLN A 168 8.15 16.54 5.28
N ASP A 169 9.33 17.08 5.00
CA ASP A 169 9.61 18.51 5.05
C ASP A 169 10.39 18.91 3.78
N GLU A 170 10.85 20.17 3.74
CA GLU A 170 11.54 20.73 2.59
C GLU A 170 12.88 20.03 2.29
N ASP A 171 13.52 19.47 3.32
CA ASP A 171 14.86 18.87 3.23
C ASP A 171 14.82 17.34 3.21
N PHE A 172 13.87 16.73 3.94
CA PHE A 172 13.87 15.30 4.22
C PHE A 172 12.53 14.63 3.94
N ILE A 173 12.64 13.35 3.57
CA ILE A 173 11.52 12.40 3.57
C ILE A 173 11.90 11.28 4.52
N ARG A 174 11.14 11.13 5.59
CA ARG A 174 11.32 10.09 6.59
C ARG A 174 10.20 9.09 6.46
N LEU A 175 10.57 7.81 6.43
CA LEU A 175 9.68 6.67 6.35
C LEU A 175 10.05 5.68 7.44
N PHE A 176 9.04 5.08 8.05
CA PHE A 176 9.18 3.96 8.97
C PHE A 176 8.15 2.90 8.60
N LEU A 177 8.58 1.65 8.47
CA LEU A 177 7.69 0.49 8.45
C LEU A 177 8.04 -0.36 9.66
N GLY A 178 7.04 -0.68 10.48
CA GLY A 178 7.17 -1.48 11.68
C GLY A 178 6.18 -2.65 11.70
N ASP A 179 6.60 -3.73 12.34
CA ASP A 179 5.87 -4.98 12.51
C ASP A 179 6.03 -5.40 13.98
N GLY A 180 4.92 -5.33 14.71
CA GLY A 180 4.85 -5.59 16.15
C GLY A 180 4.92 -7.08 16.44
N LEU A 181 5.55 -7.49 17.54
CA LEU A 181 5.69 -8.92 17.80
C LEU A 181 4.33 -9.63 17.99
N GLY A 182 4.05 -10.57 17.09
CA GLY A 182 2.79 -11.32 17.04
C GLY A 182 1.75 -10.60 16.19
N HIS A 183 0.48 -10.76 16.52
CA HIS A 183 -0.62 -10.11 15.79
C HIS A 183 -1.70 -9.61 16.76
N GLY A 184 -2.65 -8.84 16.23
CA GLY A 184 -3.77 -8.31 16.99
C GLY A 184 -3.42 -7.09 17.86
N PRO A 185 -4.28 -6.74 18.84
CA PRO A 185 -4.25 -5.43 19.50
C PRO A 185 -2.93 -5.08 20.21
N GLU A 186 -2.26 -6.06 20.82
CA GLU A 186 -0.99 -5.81 21.53
C GLU A 186 0.17 -5.53 20.57
N ALA A 187 0.19 -6.17 19.40
CA ALA A 187 1.16 -5.87 18.35
C ALA A 187 0.88 -4.50 17.72
N ALA A 188 -0.41 -4.22 17.44
CA ALA A 188 -0.86 -2.92 16.95
C ALA A 188 -0.45 -1.78 17.89
N LEU A 189 -0.65 -1.95 19.20
CA LEU A 189 -0.25 -0.96 20.21
C LEU A 189 1.26 -0.69 20.18
N ALA A 190 2.08 -1.73 20.03
CA ALA A 190 3.54 -1.58 19.95
C ALA A 190 3.96 -0.74 18.72
N VAL A 191 3.36 -0.99 17.57
CA VAL A 191 3.67 -0.24 16.34
C VAL A 191 3.10 1.16 16.34
N GLN A 192 1.91 1.38 16.89
CA GLN A 192 1.36 2.74 17.04
C GLN A 192 2.22 3.59 17.99
N ALA A 193 2.69 3.02 19.11
CA ALA A 193 3.64 3.69 19.99
C ALA A 193 4.96 4.01 19.28
N ALA A 194 5.46 3.08 18.46
CA ALA A 194 6.66 3.31 17.65
C ALA A 194 6.48 4.43 16.63
N GLY A 195 5.31 4.48 15.97
CA GLY A 195 4.94 5.52 15.03
C GLY A 195 4.87 6.90 15.65
N ALA A 196 4.24 7.01 16.83
CA ALA A 196 4.21 8.26 17.59
C ALA A 196 5.63 8.76 17.91
N ALA A 197 6.48 7.90 18.46
CA ALA A 197 7.88 8.22 18.73
C ALA A 197 8.65 8.61 17.45
N PHE A 198 8.42 7.91 16.33
CA PHE A 198 9.01 8.24 15.05
C PHE A 198 8.63 9.65 14.57
N LEU A 199 7.34 10.00 14.65
CA LEU A 199 6.82 11.30 14.20
C LEU A 199 7.34 12.46 15.07
N GLU A 200 7.52 12.23 16.36
CA GLU A 200 8.02 13.21 17.33
C GLU A 200 9.55 13.38 17.30
N CYS A 201 10.28 12.38 16.77
CA CYS A 201 11.74 12.41 16.74
C CYS A 201 12.28 13.63 15.96
N PRO A 202 13.12 14.47 16.57
CA PRO A 202 13.69 15.65 15.90
C PRO A 202 14.90 15.31 15.02
N SER A 203 15.47 14.10 15.15
CA SER A 203 16.68 13.71 14.44
C SER A 203 16.39 13.37 12.97
N ASN A 204 17.32 13.78 12.10
CA ASN A 204 17.38 13.39 10.69
C ASN A 204 18.49 12.35 10.46
N ASP A 205 18.64 11.40 11.39
CA ASP A 205 19.51 10.23 11.27
C ASP A 205 18.69 8.97 11.57
N PRO A 206 18.58 8.00 10.64
CA PRO A 206 17.80 6.79 10.86
C PRO A 206 18.31 5.95 12.05
N VAL A 207 19.60 6.01 12.42
CA VAL A 207 20.10 5.30 13.60
C VAL A 207 19.57 5.95 14.88
N ALA A 208 19.67 7.28 14.98
CA ALA A 208 19.09 8.04 16.09
C ALA A 208 17.58 7.83 16.20
N ILE A 209 16.85 7.79 15.07
CA ILE A 209 15.42 7.49 15.03
C ILE A 209 15.14 6.10 15.62
N ILE A 210 15.83 5.05 15.17
CA ILE A 210 15.65 3.69 15.71
C ILE A 210 15.95 3.63 17.21
N ARG A 211 16.98 4.33 17.68
CA ARG A 211 17.30 4.40 19.12
C ARG A 211 16.25 5.14 19.94
N HIS A 212 15.68 6.21 19.39
CA HIS A 212 14.60 6.95 20.02
C HIS A 212 13.34 6.07 20.13
N VAL A 213 12.90 5.48 19.02
CA VAL A 213 11.77 4.53 19.01
C VAL A 213 11.99 3.38 19.99
N HIS A 214 13.20 2.80 20.03
CA HIS A 214 13.53 1.74 20.99
C HIS A 214 13.33 2.16 22.45
N ALA A 215 13.65 3.40 22.81
CA ALA A 215 13.49 3.88 24.18
C ALA A 215 12.01 4.02 24.57
N GLU A 216 11.19 4.52 23.65
CA GLU A 216 9.76 4.77 23.88
C GLU A 216 8.93 3.49 23.96
N VAL A 217 9.28 2.47 23.18
CA VAL A 217 8.49 1.22 23.10
C VAL A 217 8.94 0.12 24.05
N ARG A 218 9.81 0.40 25.03
CA ARG A 218 10.32 -0.62 25.98
C ARG A 218 9.26 -1.33 26.80
N LYS A 219 8.09 -0.70 26.98
CA LYS A 219 6.97 -1.23 27.77
C LYS A 219 5.91 -1.93 26.92
N THR A 220 6.12 -2.05 25.61
CA THR A 220 5.20 -2.73 24.70
C THR A 220 5.69 -4.16 24.42
N ARG A 221 5.02 -4.88 23.53
CA ARG A 221 5.53 -6.15 23.00
C ARG A 221 6.84 -6.00 22.23
N GLY A 222 7.26 -4.78 21.89
CA GLY A 222 8.36 -4.52 20.98
C GLY A 222 7.97 -4.83 19.54
N LEU A 223 8.89 -4.50 18.63
CA LEU A 223 8.66 -4.60 17.21
C LEU A 223 9.97 -4.76 16.45
N VAL A 224 9.86 -5.18 15.19
CA VAL A 224 10.90 -5.00 14.17
C VAL A 224 10.55 -3.79 13.31
N GLY A 225 11.52 -3.20 12.64
CA GLY A 225 11.26 -2.02 11.82
C GLY A 225 12.44 -1.50 11.03
N THR A 226 12.14 -0.78 9.96
CA THR A 226 13.14 -0.06 9.15
C THR A 226 12.80 1.42 9.07
N ALA A 227 13.76 2.26 9.45
CA ALA A 227 13.75 3.69 9.20
C ALA A 227 14.53 3.99 7.90
N ALA A 228 13.88 4.70 6.99
CA ALA A 228 14.47 5.18 5.75
C ALA A 228 14.33 6.69 5.66
N LEU A 229 15.44 7.36 5.37
CA LEU A 229 15.50 8.81 5.27
C LEU A 229 16.09 9.18 3.91
N PHE A 230 15.42 10.05 3.17
CA PHE A 230 15.94 10.63 1.94
C PHE A 230 16.25 12.10 2.15
N ASP A 231 17.52 12.47 1.98
CA ASP A 231 17.98 13.87 1.96
C ASP A 231 17.82 14.42 0.54
N ARG A 232 16.95 15.42 0.39
CA ARG A 232 16.62 16.04 -0.91
C ARG A 232 17.77 16.86 -1.47
N ARG A 233 18.65 17.40 -0.62
CA ARG A 233 19.80 18.22 -0.99
C ARG A 233 20.96 17.35 -1.47
N THR A 234 21.31 16.32 -0.72
CA THR A 234 22.41 15.41 -1.11
C THR A 234 21.95 14.31 -2.07
N LYS A 235 20.64 14.11 -2.22
CA LYS A 235 20.03 13.03 -3.01
C LYS A 235 20.48 11.65 -2.53
N LEU A 236 20.64 11.49 -1.22
CA LEU A 236 21.04 10.22 -0.60
C LEU A 236 19.91 9.64 0.25
N TRP A 237 19.67 8.34 0.08
CA TRP A 237 19.00 7.52 1.06
C TRP A 237 19.95 7.17 2.18
N GLN A 238 19.44 7.18 3.41
CA GLN A 238 20.05 6.60 4.60
C GLN A 238 19.07 5.59 5.19
N LEU A 239 19.51 4.34 5.30
CA LEU A 239 18.65 3.22 5.69
C LEU A 239 19.20 2.57 6.97
N CYS A 240 18.34 2.35 7.97
CA CYS A 240 18.66 1.55 9.16
C CYS A 240 17.46 0.69 9.53
N GLY A 241 17.65 -0.63 9.56
CA GLY A 241 16.61 -1.58 9.94
C GLY A 241 17.05 -2.53 11.03
N VAL A 242 16.09 -2.98 11.83
CA VAL A 242 16.26 -3.97 12.90
C VAL A 242 15.18 -5.03 12.74
N GLY A 243 15.59 -6.30 12.73
CA GLY A 243 14.71 -7.45 12.51
C GLY A 243 14.63 -7.85 11.05
N ASN A 244 13.44 -8.20 10.57
CA ASN A 244 13.20 -8.93 9.32
C ASN A 244 12.36 -8.14 8.28
N ILE A 245 12.22 -6.82 8.42
CA ILE A 245 11.64 -5.98 7.36
C ILE A 245 12.49 -6.06 6.09
N ALA A 246 11.93 -6.61 5.02
CA ALA A 246 12.60 -6.71 3.74
C ALA A 246 12.72 -5.32 3.10
N THR A 247 13.95 -4.85 2.89
CA THR A 247 14.23 -3.51 2.36
C THR A 247 14.90 -3.61 0.99
N ARG A 248 14.26 -3.09 -0.06
CA ARG A 248 14.78 -3.14 -1.42
C ARG A 248 14.70 -1.81 -2.14
N LEU A 249 15.75 -1.47 -2.89
CA LEU A 249 15.76 -0.38 -3.85
C LEU A 249 15.72 -0.94 -5.27
N LEU A 250 14.81 -0.42 -6.09
CA LEU A 250 14.59 -0.78 -7.48
C LEU A 250 14.93 0.41 -8.37
N SER A 251 15.89 0.26 -9.27
CA SER A 251 16.24 1.28 -10.27
C SER A 251 16.75 0.63 -11.55
N GLY A 252 16.33 1.13 -12.72
CA GLY A 252 16.90 0.72 -14.02
C GLY A 252 16.86 -0.80 -14.30
N GLY A 253 15.91 -1.55 -13.74
CA GLY A 253 15.84 -3.01 -13.85
C GLY A 253 16.74 -3.78 -12.89
N VAL A 254 17.46 -3.09 -12.00
CA VAL A 254 18.27 -3.68 -10.93
C VAL A 254 17.50 -3.60 -9.61
N SER A 255 17.55 -4.68 -8.84
CA SER A 255 17.04 -4.74 -7.46
C SER A 255 18.20 -4.94 -6.50
N LYS A 256 18.33 -4.03 -5.52
CA LYS A 256 19.35 -4.13 -4.45
C LYS A 256 18.69 -4.29 -3.09
N ASN A 257 19.09 -5.33 -2.37
CA ASN A 257 18.60 -5.64 -1.03
C ASN A 257 19.48 -4.97 0.03
N TYR A 258 18.86 -4.50 1.10
CA TYR A 258 19.54 -3.98 2.28
C TYR A 258 19.19 -4.84 3.49
N MET A 259 20.22 -5.26 4.21
CA MET A 259 20.08 -6.13 5.36
C MET A 259 19.85 -5.29 6.61
N SER A 260 18.87 -5.72 7.40
CA SER A 260 18.62 -5.22 8.73
C SER A 260 19.53 -5.92 9.75
N TYR A 261 19.75 -5.28 10.89
CA TYR A 261 20.46 -5.89 12.00
C TYR A 261 19.56 -6.83 12.78
N ASN A 262 20.10 -7.90 13.35
CA ASN A 262 19.35 -8.78 14.25
C ASN A 262 19.04 -8.05 15.56
N GLY A 263 17.77 -8.06 15.98
CA GLY A 263 17.33 -7.46 17.23
C GLY A 263 15.84 -7.16 17.22
N ILE A 264 15.35 -6.62 18.33
CA ILE A 264 13.96 -6.21 18.51
C ILE A 264 13.96 -4.83 19.15
N ILE A 265 13.30 -3.88 18.49
CA ILE A 265 13.08 -2.52 18.97
C ILE A 265 12.17 -2.59 20.21
N GLY A 266 12.52 -1.88 21.28
CA GLY A 266 11.91 -2.02 22.61
C GLY A 266 12.57 -3.06 23.54
N HIS A 267 13.23 -4.10 23.00
CA HIS A 267 13.86 -5.15 23.83
C HIS A 267 15.39 -5.16 23.73
N ASN A 268 15.92 -5.60 22.60
CA ASN A 268 17.35 -5.79 22.39
C ASN A 268 17.81 -5.17 21.07
N LEU A 269 18.53 -4.05 21.16
CA LEU A 269 19.23 -3.48 20.01
C LEU A 269 20.69 -3.92 19.97
N PRO A 270 21.27 -4.09 18.77
CA PRO A 270 22.71 -4.18 18.59
C PRO A 270 23.41 -2.97 19.22
N ARG A 271 24.59 -3.22 19.81
CA ARG A 271 25.43 -2.14 20.36
C ARG A 271 25.80 -1.12 19.29
N THR A 272 26.15 -1.61 18.10
CA THR A 272 26.57 -0.80 16.95
C THR A 272 25.50 -0.89 15.86
N LEU A 273 25.01 0.28 15.44
CA LEU A 273 24.08 0.44 14.33
C LEU A 273 24.68 1.50 13.41
N ASN A 274 24.71 1.23 12.11
CA ASN A 274 25.14 2.18 11.10
C ASN A 274 24.05 2.31 10.04
N ALA A 275 23.90 3.52 9.51
CA ALA A 275 23.06 3.77 8.36
C ALA A 275 23.77 3.36 7.07
N HIS A 276 23.05 2.73 6.14
CA HIS A 276 23.52 2.49 4.79
C HIS A 276 23.17 3.69 3.91
N ALA A 277 24.19 4.39 3.40
CA ALA A 277 24.02 5.48 2.46
C ALA A 277 23.92 4.95 1.02
N VAL A 278 22.94 5.41 0.26
CA VAL A 278 22.68 4.98 -1.13
C VAL A 278 22.28 6.18 -1.99
N PRO A 279 22.81 6.33 -3.21
CA PRO A 279 22.30 7.31 -4.16
C PRO A 279 20.81 7.13 -4.45
N GLY A 280 20.07 8.23 -4.36
CA GLY A 280 18.71 8.34 -4.86
C GLY A 280 18.72 8.70 -6.34
N GLU A 281 17.98 7.95 -7.14
CA GLU A 281 17.89 8.14 -8.58
C GLU A 281 16.46 8.47 -8.98
N LYS A 282 16.30 9.25 -10.05
CA LYS A 282 14.98 9.52 -10.62
C LYS A 282 14.35 8.21 -11.12
N GLY A 283 13.10 7.96 -10.73
CA GLY A 283 12.36 6.74 -11.01
C GLY A 283 12.69 5.57 -10.06
N GLN A 284 13.59 5.76 -9.09
CA GLN A 284 13.93 4.74 -8.11
C GLN A 284 12.76 4.49 -7.16
N HIS A 285 12.52 3.22 -6.82
CA HIS A 285 11.53 2.80 -5.83
C HIS A 285 12.22 2.18 -4.62
N LEU A 286 11.93 2.70 -3.43
CA LEU A 286 12.15 2.01 -2.16
C LEU A 286 10.91 1.19 -1.84
N VAL A 287 11.10 -0.12 -1.65
CA VAL A 287 10.05 -1.05 -1.23
C VAL A 287 10.45 -1.67 0.10
N LEU A 288 9.62 -1.46 1.12
CA LEU A 288 9.70 -2.14 2.41
C LEU A 288 8.55 -3.13 2.52
N CYS A 289 8.82 -4.34 3.03
CA CYS A 289 7.76 -5.31 3.33
C CYS A 289 7.98 -5.91 4.73
N SER A 290 6.90 -6.08 5.50
CA SER A 290 6.95 -6.96 6.67
C SER A 290 7.17 -8.40 6.24
N ASP A 291 7.39 -9.27 7.22
CA ASP A 291 7.67 -10.66 6.92
C ASP A 291 6.42 -11.44 6.47
N GLY A 292 5.22 -10.91 6.72
CA GLY A 292 3.96 -11.35 6.14
C GLY A 292 3.95 -11.39 4.61
N ILE A 293 4.88 -10.68 3.96
CA ILE A 293 5.17 -10.80 2.54
C ILE A 293 6.44 -11.61 2.35
N ARG A 294 6.36 -12.70 1.57
CA ARG A 294 7.52 -13.54 1.26
C ARG A 294 8.61 -12.70 0.59
N SER A 295 9.79 -12.67 1.20
CA SER A 295 10.88 -11.77 0.83
C SER A 295 11.59 -12.10 -0.48
N ARG A 296 11.21 -13.17 -1.22
CA ARG A 296 11.82 -13.58 -2.50
C ARG A 296 10.87 -13.31 -3.67
N TRP A 297 10.64 -12.04 -3.96
CA TRP A 297 9.87 -11.59 -5.11
C TRP A 297 10.76 -11.14 -6.27
N ASP A 298 10.27 -11.32 -7.50
CA ASP A 298 10.93 -10.95 -8.76
C ASP A 298 9.99 -10.10 -9.61
N LEU A 299 10.16 -8.78 -9.54
CA LEU A 299 9.34 -7.82 -10.27
C LEU A 299 9.71 -7.71 -11.76
N LEU A 300 10.78 -8.37 -12.22
CA LEU A 300 11.12 -8.40 -13.64
C LEU A 300 10.08 -9.17 -14.46
N ARG A 301 9.24 -9.98 -13.80
CA ARG A 301 8.07 -10.64 -14.40
C ARG A 301 6.97 -9.65 -14.80
N HIS A 302 6.98 -8.46 -14.21
CA HIS A 302 5.96 -7.41 -14.35
C HIS A 302 6.61 -6.04 -14.68
N PRO A 303 7.40 -5.93 -15.76
CA PRO A 303 8.31 -4.79 -15.96
C PRO A 303 7.59 -3.45 -16.13
N THR A 304 6.35 -3.45 -16.62
CA THR A 304 5.53 -2.24 -16.79
C THR A 304 4.81 -1.82 -15.51
N LEU A 305 4.73 -2.68 -14.48
CA LEU A 305 4.02 -2.39 -13.23
C LEU A 305 4.61 -1.18 -12.50
N LEU A 306 5.94 -0.97 -12.56
CA LEU A 306 6.64 0.18 -11.95
C LEU A 306 6.25 1.55 -12.57
N ARG A 307 5.52 1.54 -13.69
CA ARG A 307 5.00 2.76 -14.33
C ARG A 307 3.65 3.20 -13.76
N TYR A 308 2.97 2.31 -13.04
CA TYR A 308 1.69 2.56 -12.40
C TYR A 308 1.88 3.21 -11.02
N ASP A 309 0.76 3.57 -10.37
CA ASP A 309 0.75 4.02 -8.97
C ASP A 309 1.29 2.91 -8.06
N GLY A 310 2.10 3.29 -7.08
CA GLY A 310 2.74 2.36 -6.13
C GLY A 310 1.77 1.45 -5.38
N SER A 311 0.48 1.78 -5.30
CA SER A 311 -0.53 0.89 -4.69
C SER A 311 -0.78 -0.36 -5.52
N LEU A 312 -0.64 -0.28 -6.86
CA LEU A 312 -0.70 -1.47 -7.71
C LEU A 312 0.54 -2.35 -7.55
N LEU A 313 1.72 -1.74 -7.32
CA LEU A 313 2.92 -2.49 -6.95
C LEU A 313 2.75 -3.20 -5.60
N ALA A 314 2.24 -2.48 -4.60
CA ALA A 314 1.97 -3.05 -3.28
C ALA A 314 0.93 -4.19 -3.35
N ALA A 315 -0.15 -4.00 -4.12
CA ALA A 315 -1.17 -5.01 -4.34
C ALA A 315 -0.66 -6.24 -5.09
N ALA A 316 0.23 -6.08 -6.08
CA ALA A 316 0.87 -7.21 -6.76
C ALA A 316 1.75 -8.03 -5.81
N LEU A 317 2.53 -7.35 -4.97
CA LEU A 317 3.37 -8.01 -3.96
C LEU A 317 2.51 -8.77 -2.93
N TYR A 318 1.43 -8.16 -2.46
CA TYR A 318 0.46 -8.83 -1.60
C TYR A 318 -0.18 -10.04 -2.29
N LYS A 319 -0.68 -9.87 -3.52
CA LYS A 319 -1.37 -10.92 -4.30
C LYS A 319 -0.50 -12.16 -4.48
N ASP A 320 0.76 -11.99 -4.86
CA ASP A 320 1.63 -13.10 -5.25
C ASP A 320 2.47 -13.64 -4.08
N PHE A 321 2.73 -12.82 -3.04
CA PHE A 321 3.69 -13.14 -1.99
C PHE A 321 3.15 -13.01 -0.56
N GLY A 322 1.88 -12.62 -0.37
CA GLY A 322 1.23 -12.61 0.93
C GLY A 322 1.19 -14.00 1.57
N ARG A 323 1.54 -14.10 2.86
CA ARG A 323 1.53 -15.37 3.60
C ARG A 323 0.12 -15.78 4.05
N MET A 324 -0.78 -14.82 4.25
CA MET A 324 -2.14 -15.05 4.78
C MET A 324 -2.20 -15.69 6.18
N THR A 325 -1.06 -15.84 6.84
CA THR A 325 -0.93 -16.40 8.19
C THR A 325 -0.43 -15.37 9.21
N ASP A 326 -0.17 -14.15 8.74
CA ASP A 326 0.40 -13.06 9.52
C ASP A 326 -0.17 -11.72 9.06
N ASP A 327 0.11 -10.67 9.81
CA ASP A 327 -0.10 -9.29 9.37
C ASP A 327 0.77 -9.01 8.12
N MET A 328 0.25 -8.21 7.19
CA MET A 328 0.89 -8.03 5.88
C MET A 328 1.00 -6.55 5.54
N SER A 329 2.22 -6.09 5.33
CA SER A 329 2.46 -4.71 4.90
C SER A 329 3.50 -4.58 3.79
N VAL A 330 3.22 -3.63 2.90
CA VAL A 330 4.10 -3.20 1.83
C VAL A 330 4.08 -1.67 1.76
N LEU A 331 5.24 -1.04 1.93
CA LEU A 331 5.45 0.39 1.71
C LEU A 331 6.26 0.59 0.43
N CYS A 332 5.74 1.40 -0.49
CA CYS A 332 6.39 1.79 -1.73
C CYS A 332 6.62 3.31 -1.71
N CYS A 333 7.86 3.73 -1.93
CA CYS A 333 8.23 5.13 -2.10
C CYS A 333 8.98 5.31 -3.43
N LYS A 334 8.45 6.13 -4.33
CA LYS A 334 9.02 6.40 -5.65
C LYS A 334 9.52 7.84 -5.74
N LEU A 335 10.78 8.01 -6.13
CA LEU A 335 11.36 9.32 -6.42
C LEU A 335 11.02 9.70 -7.87
N ASN A 336 10.10 10.64 -8.10
CA ASN A 336 9.74 11.10 -9.44
C ASN A 336 10.69 12.18 -9.99
N SER A 337 11.44 12.85 -9.11
CA SER A 337 12.39 13.94 -9.43
C SER A 337 13.69 13.87 -8.63
#